data_AF-A0A9R1MCL3-F1
#
_entry.id   AF-A0A9R1MCL3-F1
#
_cell.length_a   1.000
_cell.length_b   1.000
_cell.length_c   1.000
_cell.angle_alpha   90.00
_cell.angle_beta   90.00
_cell.angle_gamma   90.00
#
_symmetry.space_group_name_H-M   'P 1'
#
loop_
_entity.id
_entity.type
_entity.pdbx_description
1 polymer ?
#
loop_
_entity_poly.entity_id
_entity_poly.type
_entity_poly.pdbx_seq_one_letter_code
_entity_poly.pdbx_strand_id
1 'polypeptide(L)' 'MGISDWWDSLTTNLPKNDRRRRSGRFLYTIWNIWKERNRRIFNGTRLTHLEVAAIAFEDIKQRSRAFGRAHVATDIG' A
#
# COMPACT_ATOMS: atom_id res chain seq x y z
N MET A 1 8.71 -10.94 -18.44
CA MET A 1 8.31 -10.78 -17.02
C MET A 1 6.96 -10.08 -17.01
N GLY A 2 5.89 -10.83 -16.80
CA GLY A 2 4.54 -10.28 -16.74
C GLY A 2 4.31 -9.54 -15.42
N ILE A 3 3.17 -8.84 -15.32
CA ILE A 3 2.79 -8.16 -14.08
C ILE A 3 2.66 -9.15 -12.90
N SER A 4 2.27 -10.40 -13.18
CA SER A 4 2.20 -11.48 -12.19
C SER A 4 3.59 -11.84 -11.69
N ASP A 5 4.54 -12.13 -12.58
CA ASP A 5 5.92 -12.46 -12.21
C ASP A 5 6.58 -11.34 -11.38
N TRP A 6 6.33 -10.08 -11.76
CA TRP A 6 6.80 -8.92 -11.01
C TRP A 6 6.17 -8.86 -9.61
N TRP A 7 4.85 -9.06 -9.51
CA TRP A 7 4.16 -9.08 -8.23
C TRP A 7 4.62 -10.23 -7.32
N ASP A 8 4.82 -11.41 -7.89
CA ASP A 8 5.31 -12.59 -7.20
C ASP A 8 6.75 -12.36 -6.73
N SER A 9 7.62 -11.74 -7.53
CA SER A 9 8.99 -11.40 -7.10
C SER A 9 9.05 -10.43 -5.90
N LEU A 10 8.07 -9.53 -5.76
CA LEU A 10 7.99 -8.60 -4.63
C LEU A 10 7.44 -9.24 -3.35
N THR A 11 6.74 -10.36 -3.50
CA THR A 11 5.94 -11.01 -2.45
C THR A 11 6.45 -12.40 -2.07
N THR A 12 7.38 -12.96 -2.83
CA THR A 12 8.06 -14.24 -2.57
C THR A 12 8.94 -14.15 -1.33
N ASN A 13 9.08 -15.27 -0.60
CA ASN A 13 9.83 -15.42 0.66
C ASN A 13 9.22 -14.77 1.92
N LEU A 14 7.92 -14.42 1.93
CA LEU A 14 7.24 -13.97 3.15
C LEU A 14 6.19 -14.97 3.65
N PRO A 15 6.05 -15.15 4.98
CA PRO A 15 4.89 -15.80 5.58
C PRO A 15 3.58 -15.20 5.06
N LYS A 16 2.52 -16.00 4.95
CA LYS A 16 1.23 -15.60 4.33
C LYS A 16 0.69 -14.26 4.84
N ASN A 17 0.80 -14.00 6.14
CA ASN A 17 0.34 -12.76 6.78
C ASN A 17 1.20 -11.56 6.39
N ASP A 18 2.52 -11.72 6.36
CA ASP A 18 3.43 -10.65 5.96
C ASP A 18 3.35 -10.35 4.46
N ARG A 19 3.12 -11.39 3.65
CA ARG A 19 2.83 -11.25 2.23
C ARG A 19 1.58 -10.39 2.03
N ARG A 20 0.48 -10.71 2.71
CA ARG A 20 -0.77 -9.92 2.65
C ARG A 20 -0.57 -8.48 3.10
N ARG A 21 0.22 -8.25 4.16
CA ARG A 21 0.53 -6.92 4.67
C ARG A 21 1.36 -6.11 3.66
N ARG A 22 2.39 -6.73 3.06
CA ARG A 22 3.25 -6.11 2.04
C ARG A 22 2.47 -5.80 0.75
N SER A 23 1.68 -6.75 0.26
CA SER A 23 0.78 -6.53 -0.89
C SER A 23 -0.19 -5.37 -0.63
N GLY A 24 -0.74 -5.28 0.59
CA GLY A 24 -1.56 -4.14 0.99
C GLY A 24 -0.82 -2.81 0.84
N ARG A 25 0.42 -2.71 1.34
CA ARG A 25 1.24 -1.48 1.20
C ARG A 25 1.43 -1.10 -0.27
N PHE A 26 1.77 -2.05 -1.13
CA PHE A 26 1.92 -1.78 -2.57
C PHE A 26 0.62 -1.29 -3.21
N LEU A 27 -0.52 -1.89 -2.86
CA LEU A 27 -1.82 -1.45 -3.37
C LEU A 27 -2.12 0.00 -2.99
N TYR A 28 -1.87 0.40 -1.74
CA TYR A 28 -2.06 1.78 -1.29
C TYR A 28 -1.11 2.76 -1.99
N THR A 29 0.13 2.35 -2.28
CA THR A 29 1.08 3.17 -3.06
C THR A 29 0.60 3.35 -4.50
N ILE A 30 0.25 2.27 -5.19
CA ILE A 30 -0.24 2.32 -6.59
C ILE A 30 -1.53 3.14 -6.67
N TRP A 31 -2.43 2.96 -5.71
CA TRP A 31 -3.67 3.73 -5.60
C TRP A 31 -3.40 5.24 -5.46
N ASN A 32 -2.45 5.63 -4.61
CA ASN A 32 -2.09 7.04 -4.44
C ASN A 32 -1.44 7.65 -5.70
N ILE A 33 -0.62 6.88 -6.42
CA ILE A 33 -0.08 7.30 -7.72
C ILE A 33 -1.21 7.50 -8.74
N TRP A 34 -2.19 6.60 -8.76
CA TRP A 34 -3.36 6.73 -9.63
C TRP A 34 -4.21 7.97 -9.28
N LYS A 35 -4.48 8.21 -7.98
CA LYS A 35 -5.15 9.43 -7.51
C LYS A 35 -4.40 10.69 -7.95
N GLU A 36 -3.08 10.70 -7.83
CA GLU A 36 -2.25 11.82 -8.29
C GLU A 36 -2.38 12.07 -9.79
N ARG A 37 -2.35 11.00 -10.59
CA ARG A 37 -2.56 11.11 -12.04
C ARG A 37 -3.91 11.72 -12.37
N ASN A 38 -4.98 11.27 -11.71
CA ASN A 38 -6.30 11.86 -11.88
C ASN A 38 -6.35 13.33 -11.44
N ARG A 39 -5.74 13.67 -10.31
CA ARG A 39 -5.67 15.04 -9.84
C ARG A 39 -4.98 15.96 -10.86
N ARG A 40 -3.92 15.49 -11.51
CA ARG A 40 -3.25 16.23 -12.60
C ARG A 40 -4.15 16.43 -13.81
N ILE A 41 -4.92 15.41 -14.20
CA ILE A 41 -5.77 15.46 -15.39
C ILE A 41 -7.01 16.33 -15.14
N PHE A 42 -7.69 16.15 -14.01
CA PHE A 42 -8.98 16.80 -13.75
C PHE A 42 -8.86 18.16 -13.07
N ASN A 43 -7.86 18.36 -12.21
CA ASN A 43 -7.72 19.59 -11.43
C ASN A 43 -6.56 20.47 -11.92
N GLY A 44 -5.75 20.01 -12.88
CA GLY A 44 -4.59 20.74 -13.40
C GLY A 44 -3.48 20.99 -12.36
N THR A 45 -3.56 20.39 -11.17
CA THR A 45 -2.64 20.61 -10.06
C THR A 45 -1.65 19.46 -9.94
N ARG A 46 -0.41 19.75 -9.52
CA ARG A 46 0.67 18.76 -9.39
C ARG A 46 1.25 18.76 -7.98
N LEU A 47 1.43 17.56 -7.43
CA LEU A 47 2.20 17.32 -6.23
C LEU A 47 3.55 16.77 -6.65
N THR A 48 4.54 17.07 -5.83
CA THR A 48 5.87 16.48 -5.92
C THR A 48 5.80 14.99 -5.61
N HIS A 49 6.81 14.25 -6.04
CA HIS A 49 6.89 12.81 -5.81
C HIS A 49 6.98 12.50 -4.31
N LEU A 50 7.62 13.39 -3.54
CA LEU A 50 7.74 13.29 -2.09
C LEU A 50 6.39 13.47 -1.39
N GLU A 51 5.59 14.46 -1.80
CA GLU A 51 4.26 14.67 -1.22
C GLU A 51 3.33 13.48 -1.49
N VAL A 52 3.35 12.94 -2.71
CA VAL A 52 2.56 11.74 -3.05
C VAL A 52 3.01 10.53 -2.22
N ALA A 53 4.31 10.36 -2.03
CA ALA A 53 4.86 9.30 -1.17
C ALA A 53 4.48 9.49 0.31
N ALA A 54 4.49 10.73 0.81
CA ALA A 54 4.08 11.06 2.16
C ALA A 54 2.59 10.74 2.41
N ILE A 55 1.72 11.10 1.47
CA ILE A 55 0.28 10.77 1.53
C ILE A 55 0.08 9.25 1.51
N ALA A 56 0.76 8.54 0.60
CA ALA A 56 0.67 7.08 0.53
C ALA A 56 1.13 6.41 1.84
N PHE A 57 2.19 6.93 2.45
CA PHE A 57 2.69 6.43 3.72
C PHE A 57 1.72 6.67 4.87
N GLU A 58 1.07 7.84 4.93
CA GLU A 58 0.07 8.12 5.96
C GLU A 58 -1.18 7.25 5.78
N ASP A 59 -1.65 7.03 4.55
CA ASP A 59 -2.76 6.11 4.25
C ASP A 59 -2.44 4.67 4.74
N ILE A 60 -1.20 4.21 4.52
CA ILE A 60 -0.72 2.90 5.00
C ILE A 60 -0.71 2.84 6.53
N LYS A 61 -0.23 3.90 7.18
CA LYS A 61 -0.22 4.01 8.66
C LYS A 61 -1.64 4.02 9.21
N GLN A 62 -2.54 4.80 8.64
CA GLN A 62 -3.93 4.87 9.04
C GLN A 62 -4.61 3.50 8.95
N ARG A 63 -4.40 2.76 7.85
CA ARG A 63 -4.84 1.36 7.73
C ARG A 63 -4.27 0.49 8.85
N SER A 64 -2.99 0.62 9.15
CA SER A 64 -2.36 -0.16 10.22
C SER A 64 -2.94 0.19 11.59
N ARG A 65 -3.31 1.45 11.85
CA ARG A 65 -3.95 1.87 13.11
C ARG A 65 -5.38 1.33 13.21
N ALA A 66 -6.14 1.36 12.13
CA ALA A 66 -7.51 0.87 12.08
C ALA A 66 -7.61 -0.65 12.24
N PHE A 67 -6.69 -1.40 11.61
CA PHE A 67 -6.75 -2.87 11.54
C PHE A 67 -5.68 -3.61 12.36
N GLY A 68 -4.75 -2.89 13.01
CA GLY A 68 -3.61 -3.48 13.72
C GLY A 68 -3.95 -4.18 15.04
N ARG A 69 -5.13 -3.96 15.61
CA ARG A 69 -5.58 -4.63 16.86
C ARG A 69 -6.14 -6.04 16.64
N ALA A 70 -6.50 -6.41 15.41
CA ALA A 70 -7.21 -7.67 15.15
C ALA A 70 -6.33 -8.93 15.23
N HIS A 71 -5.00 -8.81 15.34
CA HIS A 71 -4.08 -9.97 15.34
C HIS A 71 -3.57 -10.36 16.74
N VAL A 72 -3.68 -9.48 17.74
CA VAL A 72 -3.27 -9.77 19.14
C VAL A 72 -4.32 -10.63 19.87
N ALA A 73 -5.57 -10.60 19.44
CA ALA A 73 -6.67 -11.29 20.12
C ALA A 73 -6.82 -12.78 19.77
N THR A 74 -6.00 -13.33 18.86
CA THR A 74 -6.14 -14.73 18.38
C THR A 74 -5.02 -15.67 18.81
N ASP A 75 -4.07 -15.22 19.64
CA ASP A 75 -2.90 -16.03 20.07
C ASP A 75 -2.85 -16.25 21.60
N ILE A 76 -4.02 -16.28 22.23
CA ILE A 76 -4.19 -16.76 23.62
C ILE A 76 -5.13 -17.96 23.57
N GLY A 77 -4.54 -19.15 23.47
CA GLY A 77 -5.19 -20.45 23.48
C GLY A 77 -4.16 -21.55 23.62
#